data_AF-A0A4U0ES92-F1
#
_entry.id   AF-A0A4U0ES92-F1
#
_cell.length_a   1.000
_cell.length_b   1.000
_cell.length_c   1.000
_cell.angle_alpha   90.00
_cell.angle_beta   90.00
_cell.angle_gamma   90.00
#
_symmetry.space_group_name_H-M   'P 1'
#
loop_
_entity.id
_entity.type
_entity.pdbx_description
1 polymer ?
#
loop_
_entity_poly.entity_id
_entity_poly.type
_entity_poly.pdbx_seq_one_letter_code
_entity_poly.pdbx_strand_id
1 'polypeptide(L)'
;ADKRLKLEQQIIQIVNQKRRSLPREGVRKLKISLKNEFDKANLKVGRDTLFNILRKHNMLITRKKPSYRTTNSFHRFYKHKNIIKDVIVNRPNQVWVSDNAIAERVNGILKDEFYLDQTFDSVQHAKKATKSAINLYNQIRLHVSLDYKTPNMVYLKTA
;
A
#
# COMPACT_ATOMS: atom_id res chain seq x y z
N ALA A 1 -22.18 28.30 5.83
CA ALA A 1 -20.76 27.86 5.77
C ALA A 1 -20.46 26.72 6.74
N ASP A 2 -20.97 26.78 7.98
CA ASP A 2 -20.54 25.92 9.10
C ASP A 2 -20.84 24.40 8.93
N LYS A 3 -21.99 24.03 8.35
CA LYS A 3 -22.35 22.60 8.12
C LYS A 3 -21.38 21.87 7.17
N ARG A 4 -20.91 22.55 6.12
CA ARG A 4 -19.96 21.96 5.15
C ARG A 4 -18.59 21.76 5.77
N LEU A 5 -18.15 22.72 6.58
CA LEU A 5 -16.88 22.63 7.31
C LEU A 5 -16.90 21.46 8.31
N LYS A 6 -18.00 21.29 9.05
CA LYS A 6 -18.19 20.15 9.96
C LYS A 6 -18.14 18.80 9.23
N LEU A 7 -18.78 18.70 8.06
CA LEU A 7 -18.72 17.49 7.23
C LEU A 7 -17.30 17.19 6.72
N GLU A 8 -16.58 18.22 6.25
CA GLU A 8 -15.17 18.10 5.84
C GLU A 8 -14.29 17.60 7.00
N GLN A 9 -14.46 18.18 8.20
CA GLN A 9 -13.75 17.76 9.41
C GLN A 9 -14.03 16.30 9.79
N GLN A 10 -15.29 15.87 9.72
CA GLN A 10 -15.68 14.49 10.00
C GLN A 10 -15.01 13.51 9.03
N ILE A 11 -14.99 13.84 7.73
CA ILE A 11 -14.30 13.02 6.71
C ILE A 11 -12.81 12.93 7.01
N ILE A 12 -12.17 14.04 7.36
CA ILE A 12 -10.74 14.08 7.70
C ILE A 12 -10.43 13.21 8.91
N GLN A 13 -11.29 13.23 9.93
CA GLN A 13 -11.12 12.42 11.13
C GLN A 13 -11.15 10.92 10.80
N ILE A 14 -12.12 10.49 10.00
CA ILE A 14 -12.25 9.10 9.53
C ILE A 14 -10.99 8.70 8.72
N VAL A 15 -10.56 9.55 7.79
CA VAL A 15 -9.36 9.30 6.97
C VAL A 15 -8.11 9.18 7.84
N ASN A 16 -7.96 10.04 8.86
CA ASN A 16 -6.82 9.99 9.78
C ASN A 16 -6.81 8.71 10.62
N GLN A 17 -7.98 8.27 11.10
CA GLN A 17 -8.09 6.97 11.80
C GLN A 17 -7.61 5.83 10.91
N LYS A 18 -8.03 5.81 9.64
CA LYS A 18 -7.60 4.78 8.69
C LYS A 18 -6.10 4.82 8.41
N ARG A 19 -5.53 6.02 8.25
CA ARG A 19 -4.10 6.23 7.98
C ARG A 19 -3.18 5.87 9.12
N ARG A 20 -3.69 5.66 10.35
CA ARG A 20 -2.88 5.03 11.41
C ARG A 20 -2.41 3.63 11.02
N SER A 21 -3.24 2.89 10.28
CA SER A 21 -2.93 1.54 9.79
C SER A 21 -2.27 1.55 8.42
N LEU A 22 -2.78 2.34 7.48
CA LEU A 22 -2.27 2.44 6.11
C LEU A 22 -1.93 3.91 5.79
N PRO A 23 -0.77 4.40 6.24
CA PRO A 23 -0.48 5.84 6.24
C PRO A 23 -0.37 6.43 4.84
N ARG A 24 0.03 5.62 3.86
CA ARG A 24 0.21 6.04 2.47
C ARG A 24 -0.81 5.40 1.52
N GLU A 25 -2.01 5.12 2.02
CA GLU A 25 -3.12 4.65 1.18
C GLU A 25 -3.70 5.76 0.29
N GLY A 26 -3.54 5.58 -1.03
CA GLY A 26 -4.03 6.51 -2.05
C GLY A 26 -5.56 6.62 -2.07
N VAL A 27 -6.07 7.81 -2.43
CA VAL A 27 -7.50 8.18 -2.37
C VAL A 27 -8.43 7.18 -3.07
N ARG A 28 -8.01 6.60 -4.21
CA ARG A 28 -8.81 5.59 -4.94
C ARG A 28 -9.09 4.35 -4.10
N LYS A 29 -8.07 3.84 -3.40
CA LYS A 29 -8.18 2.68 -2.51
C LYS A 29 -8.90 3.07 -1.22
N LEU A 30 -8.54 4.23 -0.69
CA LEU A 30 -9.15 4.81 0.51
C LEU A 30 -10.67 4.92 0.38
N LYS A 31 -11.20 5.39 -0.77
CA LYS A 31 -12.65 5.45 -1.02
C LYS A 31 -13.33 4.08 -0.87
N ILE A 32 -12.68 3.03 -1.35
CA ILE A 32 -13.23 1.67 -1.30
C ILE A 32 -13.11 1.13 0.11
N SER A 33 -11.95 1.30 0.75
CA SER A 33 -11.74 0.83 2.11
C SER A 33 -12.61 1.54 3.14
N LEU A 34 -12.93 2.82 2.93
CA LEU A 34 -13.76 3.63 3.83
C LEU A 34 -15.25 3.52 3.52
N LYS A 35 -15.66 2.75 2.51
CA LYS A 35 -17.07 2.67 2.10
C LYS A 35 -17.98 2.34 3.29
N ASN A 36 -17.63 1.31 4.06
CA ASN A 36 -18.42 0.90 5.23
C ASN A 36 -18.42 1.96 6.35
N GLU A 37 -17.33 2.70 6.51
CA GLU A 37 -17.22 3.76 7.53
C GLU A 37 -18.05 4.98 7.14
N PHE A 38 -18.06 5.35 5.85
CA PHE A 38 -18.90 6.41 5.31
C PHE A 38 -20.38 6.04 5.34
N ASP A 39 -20.74 4.79 5.00
CA ASP A 39 -22.12 4.31 5.06
C ASP A 39 -22.66 4.35 6.50
N LYS A 40 -21.86 3.90 7.48
CA LYS A 40 -22.19 4.00 8.92
C LYS A 40 -22.35 5.43 9.41
N ALA A 41 -21.52 6.35 8.92
CA ALA A 41 -21.60 7.78 9.24
C ALA A 41 -22.67 8.52 8.42
N ASN A 42 -23.41 7.82 7.55
CA ASN A 42 -24.38 8.39 6.61
C ASN A 42 -23.80 9.50 5.72
N LEU A 43 -22.52 9.37 5.34
CA LEU A 43 -21.76 10.32 4.53
C LEU A 43 -21.75 9.91 3.06
N LYS A 44 -22.44 10.66 2.21
CA LYS A 44 -22.41 10.47 0.75
C LYS A 44 -21.22 11.20 0.12
N VAL A 45 -20.07 10.54 0.06
CA VAL A 45 -18.84 11.12 -0.50
C VAL A 45 -18.42 10.37 -1.76
N GLY A 46 -18.44 11.08 -2.89
CA GLY A 46 -17.91 10.60 -4.16
C GLY A 46 -16.37 10.59 -4.19
N ARG A 47 -15.82 9.97 -5.25
CA ARG A 47 -14.37 9.94 -5.47
C ARG A 47 -13.79 11.35 -5.58
N ASP A 48 -14.37 12.17 -6.44
CA ASP A 48 -13.81 13.49 -6.77
C ASP A 48 -14.00 14.49 -5.64
N THR A 49 -15.10 14.39 -4.89
CA THR A 49 -15.29 15.17 -3.67
C THR A 49 -14.25 14.80 -2.61
N LEU A 50 -13.97 13.51 -2.41
CA LEU A 50 -12.91 13.08 -1.50
C LEU A 50 -11.53 13.59 -1.95
N PHE A 51 -11.22 13.54 -3.25
CA PHE A 51 -9.98 14.12 -3.79
C PHE A 51 -9.87 15.61 -3.51
N ASN A 52 -10.94 16.37 -3.75
CA ASN A 52 -10.94 17.82 -3.56
C ASN A 52 -10.78 18.20 -2.08
N ILE A 53 -11.46 17.51 -1.16
CA ILE A 53 -11.33 17.73 0.28
C ILE A 53 -9.90 17.42 0.74
N LEU A 54 -9.36 16.26 0.38
CA LEU A 54 -7.99 15.89 0.77
C LEU A 54 -6.94 16.79 0.12
N ARG A 55 -7.18 17.30 -1.10
CA ARG A 55 -6.31 18.29 -1.74
C ARG A 55 -6.31 19.61 -0.99
N LYS A 56 -7.48 20.13 -0.62
CA LYS A 56 -7.65 21.38 0.15
C LYS A 56 -6.89 21.35 1.48
N HIS A 57 -6.81 20.19 2.11
CA HIS A 57 -6.11 19.99 3.39
C HIS A 57 -4.67 19.45 3.24
N ASN A 58 -4.08 19.45 2.04
CA ASN A 58 -2.73 18.92 1.78
C ASN A 58 -2.51 17.47 2.24
N MET A 59 -3.57 16.67 2.24
CA MET A 59 -3.57 15.28 2.68
C MET A 59 -3.37 14.29 1.53
N LEU A 60 -3.10 14.75 0.31
CA LEU A 60 -2.76 13.84 -0.79
C LEU A 60 -1.36 13.25 -0.59
N ILE A 61 -1.20 11.97 -0.91
CA ILE A 61 0.10 11.31 -0.80
C ILE A 61 1.02 11.83 -1.89
N THR A 62 2.11 12.45 -1.47
CA THR A 62 3.20 12.86 -2.34
C THR A 62 4.09 11.65 -2.62
N ARG A 63 4.46 11.47 -3.89
CA ARG A 63 5.46 10.48 -4.25
C ARG A 63 6.84 11.02 -3.92
N LYS A 64 7.66 10.23 -3.23
CA LYS A 64 9.10 10.51 -3.09
C LYS A 64 9.69 10.48 -4.50
N LYS A 65 10.36 11.55 -4.91
CA LYS A 65 11.10 11.55 -6.18
C LYS A 65 12.27 10.57 -6.02
N PRO A 66 12.49 9.63 -6.94
CA PRO A 66 13.68 8.81 -6.90
C PRO A 66 14.91 9.72 -7.09
N SER A 67 15.95 9.54 -6.28
CA SER A 67 17.19 10.33 -6.40
C SER A 67 18.04 9.89 -7.60
N TYR A 68 17.78 8.71 -8.17
CA TYR A 68 18.39 8.20 -9.39
C TYR A 68 17.39 7.32 -10.16
N ARG A 69 17.35 7.44 -11.49
CA ARG A 69 16.47 6.67 -12.37
C ARG A 69 17.32 5.76 -13.23
N THR A 70 17.51 4.51 -12.81
CA THR A 70 18.16 3.50 -13.66
C THR A 70 17.11 2.71 -14.45
N THR A 71 17.34 2.66 -15.77
CA THR A 71 16.71 1.80 -16.80
C THR A 71 15.21 1.94 -17.06
N ASN A 72 14.89 2.18 -18.34
CA ASN A 72 13.55 2.31 -18.89
C ASN A 72 12.96 0.92 -19.22
N SER A 73 12.13 0.36 -18.34
CA SER A 73 11.51 -0.97 -18.53
C SER A 73 10.02 -0.89 -18.93
N PHE A 74 9.69 -0.15 -19.99
CA PHE A 74 8.34 -0.22 -20.59
C PHE A 74 8.19 -1.56 -21.33
N HIS A 75 7.63 -2.58 -20.69
CA HIS A 75 7.19 -3.77 -21.42
C HIS A 75 5.75 -4.15 -21.08
N ARG A 76 5.10 -4.79 -22.05
CA ARG A 76 3.67 -5.14 -22.05
C ARG A 76 3.39 -6.61 -21.64
N PHE A 77 4.40 -7.33 -21.14
CA PHE A 77 4.35 -8.79 -20.94
C PHE A 77 3.84 -9.26 -19.57
N TYR A 78 3.42 -10.52 -19.60
CA TYR A 78 2.97 -11.34 -18.48
C TYR A 78 4.05 -11.49 -17.39
N LYS A 79 3.63 -11.57 -16.13
CA LYS A 79 4.54 -11.60 -14.96
C LYS A 79 4.72 -13.03 -14.46
N HIS A 80 5.97 -13.49 -14.41
CA HIS A 80 6.33 -14.85 -14.01
C HIS A 80 6.23 -15.08 -12.50
N LYS A 81 6.02 -16.34 -12.12
CA LYS A 81 6.10 -16.79 -10.72
C LYS A 81 7.55 -16.65 -10.21
N ASN A 82 7.71 -16.39 -8.91
CA ASN A 82 9.03 -16.37 -8.27
C ASN A 82 9.57 -17.80 -8.15
N ILE A 83 10.49 -18.17 -9.02
CA ILE A 83 11.06 -19.52 -9.13
C ILE A 83 12.26 -19.71 -8.19
N ILE A 84 12.85 -18.63 -7.65
CA ILE A 84 14.11 -18.73 -6.87
C ILE A 84 13.90 -19.35 -5.49
N LYS A 85 12.71 -19.21 -4.91
CA LYS A 85 12.47 -19.41 -3.46
C LYS A 85 13.02 -20.75 -2.92
N ASP A 86 12.95 -21.80 -3.72
CA ASP A 86 13.32 -23.17 -3.32
C ASP A 86 14.51 -23.73 -4.14
N VAL A 87 15.25 -22.87 -4.85
CA VAL A 87 16.39 -23.27 -5.69
C VAL A 87 17.69 -23.21 -4.90
N ILE A 88 18.41 -24.33 -4.82
CA ILE A 88 19.78 -24.40 -4.27
C ILE A 88 20.76 -24.04 -5.40
N VAL A 89 21.46 -22.91 -5.27
CA VAL A 89 22.43 -22.43 -6.26
C VAL A 89 23.81 -23.02 -5.97
N ASN A 90 24.29 -23.89 -6.86
CA ASN A 90 25.59 -24.58 -6.73
C ASN A 90 26.60 -24.17 -7.83
N ARG A 91 26.16 -23.43 -8.86
CA ARG A 91 27.01 -22.99 -9.99
C ARG A 91 26.60 -21.60 -10.50
N PRO A 92 27.51 -20.85 -11.16
CA PRO A 92 27.15 -19.62 -11.87
C PRO A 92 26.04 -19.84 -12.91
N ASN A 93 25.26 -18.78 -13.22
CA ASN A 93 24.18 -18.74 -14.23
C ASN A 93 22.91 -19.56 -13.92
N GLN A 94 22.64 -19.92 -12.66
CA GLN A 94 21.41 -20.62 -12.27
C GLN A 94 20.26 -19.70 -11.83
N VAL A 95 20.59 -18.49 -11.37
CA VAL A 95 19.64 -17.46 -10.94
C VAL A 95 20.11 -16.13 -11.48
N TRP A 96 19.17 -15.34 -12.01
CA TRP A 96 19.44 -14.03 -12.56
C TRP A 96 18.84 -12.94 -11.67
N VAL A 97 19.40 -11.72 -11.73
CA VAL A 97 18.89 -10.57 -10.96
C VAL A 97 17.42 -10.30 -11.23
N SER A 98 16.94 -10.60 -12.45
CA SER A 98 15.53 -10.49 -12.85
C SER A 98 14.59 -11.35 -12.01
N ASP A 99 15.05 -12.48 -11.49
CA ASP A 99 14.20 -13.45 -10.82
C ASP A 99 13.76 -12.92 -9.44
N ASN A 100 14.54 -12.03 -8.82
CA ASN A 100 14.24 -11.38 -7.53
C ASN A 100 13.35 -10.13 -7.67
N ALA A 101 12.99 -9.73 -8.89
CA ALA A 101 12.30 -8.45 -9.15
C ALA A 101 10.96 -8.30 -8.40
N ILE A 102 10.21 -9.40 -8.20
CA ILE A 102 8.95 -9.38 -7.46
C ILE A 102 9.19 -9.09 -5.97
N ALA A 103 10.18 -9.74 -5.37
CA ALA A 103 10.51 -9.52 -3.96
C ALA A 103 11.04 -8.09 -3.74
N GLU A 104 11.91 -7.58 -4.63
CA GLU A 104 12.34 -6.19 -4.61
C GLU A 104 11.15 -5.22 -4.68
N ARG A 105 10.16 -5.52 -5.54
CA ARG A 105 8.96 -4.69 -5.64
C ARG A 105 8.16 -4.69 -4.35
N VAL A 106 7.98 -5.83 -3.69
CA VAL A 106 7.28 -5.91 -2.40
C VAL A 106 8.08 -5.19 -1.32
N ASN A 107 9.39 -5.38 -1.25
CA ASN A 107 10.27 -4.70 -0.30
C ASN A 107 10.20 -3.18 -0.46
N GLY A 108 10.21 -2.68 -1.70
CA GLY A 108 10.01 -1.26 -2.00
C GLY A 108 8.66 -0.74 -1.50
N ILE A 109 7.58 -1.50 -1.69
CA ILE A 109 6.26 -1.14 -1.15
C ILE A 109 6.28 -1.11 0.38
N LEU A 110 6.89 -2.11 1.03
CA LEU A 110 6.93 -2.18 2.49
C LEU A 110 7.73 -1.01 3.09
N LYS A 111 8.88 -0.70 2.51
CA LYS A 111 9.69 0.47 2.87
C LYS A 111 8.92 1.76 2.66
N ASP A 112 8.40 1.98 1.45
CA ASP A 112 7.77 3.24 1.08
C ASP A 112 6.42 3.48 1.78
N GLU A 113 5.57 2.46 1.90
CA GLU A 113 4.19 2.62 2.39
C GLU A 113 4.05 2.43 3.90
N PHE A 114 4.93 1.66 4.53
CA PHE A 114 4.89 1.34 5.97
C PHE A 114 6.08 1.92 6.76
N TYR A 115 6.89 2.79 6.12
CA TYR A 115 8.03 3.47 6.74
C TYR A 115 9.06 2.51 7.33
N LEU A 116 9.28 1.36 6.69
CA LEU A 116 10.35 0.44 7.09
C LEU A 116 11.74 0.93 6.65
N ASP A 117 11.84 2.07 5.96
CA ASP A 117 13.09 2.76 5.64
C ASP A 117 13.57 3.72 6.74
N GLN A 118 12.82 3.89 7.83
CA GLN A 118 13.21 4.71 8.97
C GLN A 118 14.28 4.02 9.85
N THR A 119 14.96 4.81 10.67
CA THR A 119 15.86 4.29 11.71
C THR A 119 15.06 3.69 12.86
N PHE A 120 15.47 2.51 13.34
CA PHE A 120 14.87 1.85 14.49
C PHE A 120 15.88 1.80 15.64
N ASP A 121 15.40 2.00 16.87
CA ASP A 121 16.27 2.02 18.06
C ASP A 121 16.74 0.62 18.49
N SER A 122 16.03 -0.44 18.06
CA SER A 122 16.35 -1.82 18.43
C SER A 122 15.93 -2.81 17.35
N VAL A 123 16.70 -3.90 17.21
CA VAL A 123 16.38 -5.05 16.34
C VAL A 123 15.02 -5.65 16.67
N GLN A 124 14.63 -5.68 17.96
CA GLN A 124 13.32 -6.18 18.37
C GLN A 124 12.19 -5.29 17.86
N HIS A 125 12.36 -3.97 17.94
CA HIS A 125 11.41 -3.01 17.41
C HIS A 125 11.26 -3.17 15.90
N ALA A 126 12.38 -3.24 15.17
CA ALA A 126 12.37 -3.47 13.72
C ALA A 126 11.65 -4.76 13.32
N LYS A 127 11.90 -5.87 14.03
CA LYS A 127 11.19 -7.14 13.81
C LYS A 127 9.68 -7.02 14.04
N LYS A 128 9.26 -6.35 15.11
CA LYS A 128 7.83 -6.11 15.41
C LYS A 128 7.16 -5.24 14.34
N ALA A 129 7.80 -4.15 13.94
CA ALA A 129 7.32 -3.26 12.89
C ALA A 129 7.18 -4.01 11.55
N THR A 130 8.18 -4.81 11.19
CA THR A 130 8.19 -5.62 9.97
C THR A 130 7.05 -6.63 9.97
N LYS A 131 6.87 -7.36 11.08
CA LYS A 131 5.76 -8.32 11.25
C LYS A 131 4.39 -7.64 11.12
N SER A 132 4.24 -6.46 11.73
CA SER A 132 3.01 -5.66 11.61
C SER A 132 2.75 -5.23 10.17
N ALA A 133 3.77 -4.69 9.48
CA ALA A 133 3.67 -4.26 8.09
C ALA A 133 3.29 -5.41 7.14
N ILE A 134 3.90 -6.58 7.30
CA ILE A 134 3.55 -7.79 6.54
C ILE A 134 2.10 -8.19 6.79
N ASN A 135 1.66 -8.17 8.05
CA ASN A 135 0.28 -8.49 8.39
C ASN A 135 -0.70 -7.51 7.75
N LEU A 136 -0.43 -6.20 7.84
CA LEU A 136 -1.25 -5.17 7.22
C LEU A 136 -1.29 -5.30 5.69
N TYR A 137 -0.16 -5.61 5.06
CA TYR A 137 -0.06 -5.86 3.62
C TYR A 137 -0.94 -7.05 3.19
N ASN A 138 -0.89 -8.15 3.93
CA ASN A 138 -1.61 -9.37 3.58
C ASN A 138 -3.11 -9.33 3.92
N GLN A 139 -3.48 -8.68 5.03
CA GLN A 139 -4.84 -8.72 5.57
C GLN A 139 -5.70 -7.49 5.25
N ILE A 140 -5.11 -6.30 5.20
CA ILE A 140 -5.87 -5.03 5.15
C ILE A 140 -5.63 -4.27 3.85
N ARG A 141 -4.41 -4.29 3.34
CA ARG A 141 -4.00 -3.47 2.20
C ARG A 141 -4.70 -3.90 0.91
N LEU A 142 -5.43 -2.98 0.28
CA LEU A 142 -6.11 -3.27 -1.00
C LEU A 142 -5.15 -3.18 -2.20
N HIS A 143 -5.28 -4.11 -3.14
CA HIS A 143 -4.48 -4.17 -4.37
C HIS A 143 -5.34 -3.95 -5.61
N VAL A 144 -4.98 -2.96 -6.44
CA VAL A 144 -5.75 -2.65 -7.66
C VAL A 144 -5.74 -3.82 -8.63
N SER A 145 -4.59 -4.51 -8.78
CA SER A 145 -4.46 -5.68 -9.65
C SER A 145 -5.19 -6.92 -9.15
N LEU A 146 -5.74 -6.89 -7.94
CA LEU A 146 -6.53 -7.97 -7.34
C LEU A 146 -7.99 -7.51 -7.16
N ASP A 147 -8.47 -6.59 -8.01
CA ASP A 147 -9.82 -6.01 -7.91
C ASP A 147 -10.15 -5.44 -6.54
N TYR A 148 -9.17 -4.76 -5.93
CA TYR A 148 -9.27 -4.21 -4.57
C TYR A 148 -9.53 -5.27 -3.49
N LYS A 149 -9.03 -6.49 -3.70
CA LYS A 149 -8.93 -7.52 -2.65
C LYS A 149 -7.55 -7.47 -1.99
N THR A 150 -7.45 -8.07 -0.81
CA THR A 150 -6.18 -8.27 -0.12
C THR A 150 -5.55 -9.60 -0.56
N PRO A 151 -4.22 -9.76 -0.44
CA PRO A 151 -3.56 -11.01 -0.81
C PRO A 151 -4.19 -12.23 -0.13
N ASN A 152 -4.48 -12.16 1.17
CA ASN A 152 -5.11 -13.27 1.88
C ASN A 152 -6.51 -13.58 1.37
N MET A 153 -7.30 -12.57 0.97
CA MET A 153 -8.63 -12.83 0.38
C MET A 153 -8.57 -13.59 -0.94
N VAL A 154 -7.46 -13.47 -1.69
CA VAL A 154 -7.30 -14.15 -2.98
C VAL A 154 -6.68 -15.53 -2.79
N TYR A 155 -5.59 -15.64 -2.02
CA TYR A 155 -4.78 -16.84 -1.93
C TYR A 155 -5.13 -17.78 -0.77
N LEU A 156 -5.77 -17.30 0.30
CA LEU A 156 -6.20 -18.16 1.42
C LEU A 156 -7.66 -18.61 1.33
N LYS A 157 -8.48 -17.97 0.46
CA LYS A 157 -9.86 -18.42 0.19
C LYS A 157 -9.94 -19.48 -0.92
N THR A 158 -8.81 -19.85 -1.52
CA THR A 158 -8.70 -20.89 -2.55
C THR A 158 -8.24 -22.24 -2.00
N ALA A 159 -8.15 -22.37 -0.67
CA ALA A 159 -7.87 -23.64 0.02
C ALA A 159 -9.15 -24.18 0.67
#